data_AF-A0A212KT33-F1
#
_entry.id   AF-A0A212KT33-F1
#
_cell.length_a   1.000
_cell.length_b   1.000
_cell.length_c   1.000
_cell.angle_alpha   90.00
_cell.angle_beta   90.00
_cell.angle_gamma   90.00
#
_symmetry.space_group_name_H-M   'P 1'
#
loop_
_entity.id
_entity.type
_entity.pdbx_description
1 polymer ?
#
loop_
_entity_poly.entity_id
_entity_poly.type
_entity_poly.pdbx_seq_one_letter_code
_entity_poly.pdbx_strand_id
1 'polypeptide(L)'
;MEISSVKDKTKLSSHDPDISFKDNKKVGSALLECLLENDTEGFIEILDTYLKVNRSRVAKKAKLARSTVQQALSKTGNPTLKTLAKIVHQSMLL
;
A
#
# COMPACT_ATOMS: atom_id res chain seq x y z
N MET A 1 8.14 8.76 42.97
CA MET A 1 6.97 8.18 42.26
C MET A 1 6.16 9.37 41.77
N GLU A 2 6.51 9.91 40.60
CA GLU A 2 5.79 11.01 39.99
C GLU A 2 4.93 10.44 38.87
N ILE A 3 3.61 10.58 39.02
CA ILE A 3 2.61 10.19 38.04
C ILE A 3 2.21 11.46 37.29
N SER A 4 2.75 11.65 36.09
CA SER A 4 2.40 12.78 35.23
C SER A 4 1.06 12.50 34.56
N SER A 5 0.03 13.25 34.98
CA SER A 5 -1.32 13.20 34.43
C SER A 5 -1.35 13.63 32.96
N VAL A 6 -1.62 12.69 32.05
CA VAL A 6 -1.87 12.99 30.62
C VAL A 6 -3.32 13.45 30.47
N LYS A 7 -3.51 14.67 29.92
CA LYS A 7 -4.84 15.23 29.61
C LYS A 7 -5.46 14.47 28.44
N ASP A 8 -6.48 13.67 28.76
CA ASP A 8 -7.27 12.89 27.82
C ASP A 8 -8.23 13.78 27.00
N LYS A 9 -7.78 14.25 25.83
CA LYS A 9 -8.65 14.85 24.79
C LYS A 9 -8.25 14.44 23.38
N THR A 10 -7.58 13.31 23.21
CA THR A 10 -7.30 12.78 21.88
C THR A 10 -8.47 11.91 21.48
N LYS A 11 -9.36 12.41 20.60
CA LYS A 11 -10.36 11.57 19.93
C LYS A 11 -9.61 10.38 19.33
N LEU A 12 -9.81 9.19 19.91
CA LEU A 12 -9.44 7.93 19.29
C LEU A 12 -10.18 7.89 17.94
N SER A 13 -9.52 8.30 16.87
CA SER A 13 -10.01 8.01 15.53
C SER A 13 -9.89 6.50 15.38
N SER A 14 -11.03 5.83 15.17
CA SER A 14 -11.06 4.44 14.79
C SER A 14 -10.15 4.28 13.57
N HIS A 15 -8.95 3.73 13.76
CA HIS A 15 -8.00 3.53 12.68
C HIS A 15 -8.46 2.30 11.91
N ASP A 16 -9.37 2.51 10.97
CA ASP A 16 -9.73 1.48 10.00
C ASP A 16 -8.61 1.42 8.94
N PRO A 17 -7.80 0.35 8.89
CA PRO A 17 -6.73 0.23 7.92
C PRO A 17 -7.26 0.30 6.48
N ASP A 18 -8.51 -0.12 6.24
CA ASP A 18 -9.14 -0.03 4.92
C ASP A 18 -9.36 1.43 4.49
N ILE A 19 -9.44 2.39 5.43
CA ILE A 19 -9.53 3.82 5.11
C ILE A 19 -8.17 4.35 4.66
N SER A 20 -7.06 3.95 5.30
CA SER A 20 -5.72 4.39 4.90
C SER A 20 -5.36 3.96 3.47
N PHE A 21 -5.74 2.75 3.07
CA PHE A 21 -5.47 2.24 1.72
C PHE A 21 -6.47 2.72 0.65
N LYS A 22 -7.45 3.55 1.02
CA LYS A 22 -8.32 4.28 0.08
C LYS A 22 -7.73 5.65 -0.32
N ASP A 23 -6.83 6.21 0.48
CA ASP A 23 -6.10 7.44 0.13
C ASP A 23 -4.87 7.10 -0.72
N ASN A 24 -5.05 7.23 -2.02
CA ASN A 24 -3.99 6.93 -2.99
C ASN A 24 -2.73 7.80 -2.79
N LYS A 25 -2.85 9.04 -2.32
CA LYS A 25 -1.68 9.92 -2.14
C LYS A 25 -0.83 9.44 -0.99
N LYS A 26 -1.47 9.09 0.13
CA LYS A 26 -0.79 8.56 1.31
C LYS A 26 -0.04 7.26 0.99
N VAL A 27 -0.68 6.36 0.24
CA VAL A 27 -0.05 5.11 -0.20
C VAL A 27 1.09 5.37 -1.17
N GLY A 28 0.93 6.30 -2.12
CA GLY A 28 1.99 6.69 -3.05
C GLY A 28 3.23 7.25 -2.35
N SER A 29 3.05 8.11 -1.35
CA SER A 29 4.14 8.64 -0.53
C SER A 29 4.88 7.55 0.25
N ALA A 30 4.16 6.62 0.87
CA ALA A 30 4.76 5.52 1.63
C ALA A 30 5.57 4.58 0.72
N LEU A 31 5.06 4.28 -0.49
CA LEU A 31 5.82 3.49 -1.48
C LEU A 31 7.11 4.21 -1.92
N LEU A 32 7.07 5.53 -2.10
CA LEU A 32 8.25 6.30 -2.45
C LEU A 32 9.28 6.30 -1.31
N GLU A 33 8.83 6.45 -0.07
CA GLU A 33 9.68 6.40 1.12
C GLU A 33 10.41 5.06 1.23
N CYS A 34 9.72 3.94 1.02
CA CYS A 34 10.36 2.62 0.96
C CYS A 34 11.46 2.53 -0.11
N LEU A 35 11.26 3.14 -1.28
CA LEU A 35 12.29 3.15 -2.33
C LEU A 35 13.50 4.02 -1.94
N LEU A 36 13.28 5.15 -1.27
CA LEU A 36 14.35 6.04 -0.79
C LEU A 36 15.19 5.37 0.31
N GLU A 37 14.54 4.61 1.20
CA GLU A 37 15.19 3.89 2.30
C GLU A 37 15.71 2.50 1.88
N ASN A 38 15.59 2.12 0.60
CA ASN A 38 15.93 0.79 0.09
C ASN A 38 15.19 -0.36 0.82
N ASP A 39 14.00 -0.08 1.36
CA ASP A 39 13.11 -1.02 2.02
C ASP A 39 12.20 -1.72 0.99
N THR A 40 12.79 -2.72 0.34
CA THR A 40 12.07 -3.51 -0.69
C THR A 40 10.98 -4.40 -0.12
N GLU A 41 11.11 -4.86 1.13
CA GLU A 41 10.09 -5.68 1.79
C GLU A 41 8.86 -4.85 2.14
N GLY A 42 9.05 -3.68 2.76
CA GLY A 42 7.96 -2.76 3.08
C GLY A 42 7.23 -2.26 1.82
N PHE A 43 7.96 -2.01 0.73
CA PHE A 43 7.35 -1.67 -0.56
C PHE A 43 6.36 -2.76 -1.03
N ILE A 44 6.77 -4.03 -0.97
CA ILE A 44 5.93 -5.15 -1.40
C ILE A 44 4.72 -5.30 -0.48
N GLU A 45 4.90 -5.19 0.84
CA GLU A 45 3.80 -5.31 1.81
C GLU A 45 2.74 -4.22 1.65
N ILE A 46 3.18 -2.96 1.47
CA ILE A 46 2.27 -1.82 1.26
C ILE A 46 1.51 -2.01 -0.05
N LEU A 47 2.21 -2.40 -1.12
CA LEU A 47 1.60 -2.58 -2.44
C LEU A 47 0.62 -3.77 -2.46
N ASP A 48 0.96 -4.89 -1.83
CA ASP A 48 0.07 -6.06 -1.68
C ASP A 48 -1.19 -5.68 -0.88
N THR A 49 -1.04 -4.98 0.23
CA THR A 49 -2.17 -4.53 1.06
C THR A 49 -3.08 -3.57 0.29
N TYR A 50 -2.50 -2.59 -0.41
CA TYR A 50 -3.25 -1.71 -1.30
C TYR A 50 -4.05 -2.51 -2.34
N LEU A 51 -3.45 -3.54 -2.93
CA LEU A 51 -4.09 -4.33 -3.97
C LEU A 51 -5.11 -5.32 -3.45
N LYS A 52 -5.02 -5.79 -2.20
CA LYS A 52 -6.10 -6.56 -1.55
C LYS A 52 -7.38 -5.71 -1.46
N VAL A 53 -7.25 -4.46 -1.02
CA VAL A 53 -8.37 -3.52 -0.88
C VAL A 53 -8.90 -3.06 -2.23
N ASN A 54 -8.01 -2.79 -3.20
CA ASN A 54 -8.36 -2.15 -4.46
C ASN A 54 -8.38 -3.11 -5.67
N ARG A 55 -8.34 -4.42 -5.41
CA ARG A 55 -8.11 -5.51 -6.37
C ARG A 55 -8.96 -5.44 -7.63
N SER A 56 -10.26 -5.29 -7.45
CA SER A 56 -11.24 -5.29 -8.54
C SER A 56 -11.05 -4.08 -9.47
N ARG A 57 -10.71 -2.93 -8.89
CA ARG A 57 -10.47 -1.68 -9.62
C ARG A 57 -9.18 -1.75 -10.42
N VAL A 58 -8.09 -2.19 -9.79
CA VAL A 58 -6.76 -2.25 -10.43
C VAL A 58 -6.71 -3.30 -11.53
N ALA A 59 -7.25 -4.50 -11.31
CA ALA A 59 -7.25 -5.56 -12.33
C ALA A 59 -7.99 -5.13 -13.62
N LYS A 60 -9.14 -4.46 -13.47
CA LYS A 60 -9.93 -3.94 -14.60
C LYS A 60 -9.19 -2.86 -15.39
N LYS A 61 -8.51 -1.93 -14.70
CA LYS A 61 -7.74 -0.84 -15.35
C LYS A 61 -6.44 -1.34 -15.99
N ALA A 62 -5.71 -2.22 -15.32
CA ALA A 62 -4.42 -2.70 -15.80
C ALA A 62 -4.51 -3.72 -16.94
N LYS A 63 -5.72 -4.21 -17.27
CA LYS A 63 -5.96 -5.34 -18.20
C LYS A 63 -5.11 -6.56 -17.85
N LEU A 64 -4.97 -6.83 -16.55
CA LEU A 64 -4.20 -7.96 -16.02
C LEU A 64 -5.13 -8.97 -15.38
N ALA A 65 -4.81 -10.26 -15.53
CA ALA A 65 -5.51 -11.30 -14.78
C ALA A 65 -5.28 -11.12 -13.27
N ARG A 66 -6.32 -11.37 -12.50
CA ARG A 66 -6.32 -11.19 -11.04
C ARG A 66 -5.30 -12.08 -10.32
N SER A 67 -4.96 -13.22 -10.94
CA SER A 67 -3.91 -14.16 -10.52
C SER A 67 -2.52 -13.60 -10.78
N THR A 68 -2.30 -12.95 -11.93
CA THR A 68 -1.01 -12.32 -12.27
C THR A 68 -0.63 -11.23 -11.27
N VAL A 69 -1.59 -10.40 -10.84
CA VAL A 69 -1.35 -9.36 -9.83
C VAL A 69 -0.98 -9.95 -8.47
N GLN A 70 -1.68 -11.01 -8.03
CA GLN A 70 -1.35 -11.73 -6.78
C GLN A 70 0.03 -12.39 -6.84
N GLN A 71 0.33 -13.10 -7.93
CA GLN A 71 1.59 -13.82 -8.07
C GLN A 71 2.78 -12.86 -8.13
N ALA A 72 2.61 -11.72 -8.81
CA ALA A 72 3.63 -10.68 -8.90
C ALA A 72 4.02 -10.09 -7.53
N LEU A 73 3.16 -10.18 -6.52
CA LEU A 73 3.38 -9.58 -5.20
C LEU A 73 3.44 -10.61 -4.07
N SER A 74 3.41 -11.89 -4.43
CA SER A 74 3.66 -12.97 -3.49
C SER A 74 5.09 -12.90 -2.95
N LYS A 75 5.36 -13.54 -1.81
CA LYS A 75 6.71 -13.64 -1.22
C LYS A 75 7.77 -14.24 -2.17
N THR A 76 7.33 -15.02 -3.16
CA THR A 76 8.17 -15.63 -4.19
C THR A 76 8.10 -14.90 -5.53
N GLY A 77 7.29 -13.83 -5.61
CA GLY A 77 7.11 -13.02 -6.81
C GLY A 77 8.35 -12.17 -7.08
N ASN A 78 8.82 -12.18 -8.33
CA ASN A 78 9.89 -11.29 -8.79
C ASN A 78 9.36 -10.43 -9.95
N PRO A 79 8.51 -9.43 -9.67
CA PRO A 79 7.95 -8.59 -10.71
C PRO A 79 9.05 -7.68 -11.28
N THR A 80 9.10 -7.57 -12.60
CA THR A 80 9.99 -6.58 -13.23
C THR A 80 9.57 -5.16 -12.84
N LEU A 81 10.51 -4.21 -12.84
CA LEU A 81 10.20 -2.79 -12.65
C LEU A 81 9.11 -2.31 -13.62
N LYS A 82 9.11 -2.82 -14.86
CA LYS A 82 8.04 -2.55 -15.85
C LYS A 82 6.65 -3.02 -15.37
N THR A 83 6.58 -4.17 -14.72
CA THR A 83 5.33 -4.71 -14.15
C THR A 83 4.87 -3.86 -12.97
N LEU A 84 5.79 -3.50 -12.07
CA LEU A 84 5.51 -2.64 -10.92
C LEU A 84 5.03 -1.25 -11.38
N ALA A 85 5.75 -0.60 -12.29
CA ALA A 85 5.39 0.71 -12.82
C ALA A 85 4.00 0.70 -13.47
N LYS A 86 3.67 -0.36 -14.23
CA LYS A 86 2.33 -0.52 -14.82
C LYS A 86 1.25 -0.65 -13.75
N ILE A 87 1.51 -1.41 -12.68
CA ILE A 87 0.58 -1.56 -11.55
C ILE A 87 0.38 -0.20 -10.88
N VAL A 88 1.47 0.45 -10.45
CA VAL A 88 1.47 1.73 -9.73
C VAL A 88 0.75 2.84 -10.52
N HIS A 89 1.05 2.96 -11.82
CA HIS A 89 0.41 3.93 -12.70
C HIS A 89 -1.11 3.70 -12.83
N GLN A 90 -1.55 2.44 -12.91
CA GLN A 90 -2.96 2.09 -13.05
C GLN A 90 -3.74 2.17 -11.72
N SER A 91 -3.04 2.10 -10.60
CA SER A 91 -3.60 2.32 -9.26
C SER A 91 -3.88 3.79 -8.93
N MET A 92 -3.49 4.76 -9.78
CA MET A 92 -3.67 6.19 -9.51
C MET A 92 -3.03 6.64 -8.18
N LEU A 93 -1.92 5.98 -7.81
CA LEU A 93 -1.11 6.30 -6.63
C LEU A 93 -0.25 7.55 -6.82
N LEU A 94 -0.19 8.06 -8.05
CA LEU A 94 0.46 9.29 -8.49
C LEU A 94 -0.48 10.02 -9.46
#